data_AF-A0A7K2CCD1-F1
#
_entry.id   AF-A0A7K2CCD1-F1
#
_cell.length_a   1.000
_cell.length_b   1.000
_cell.length_c   1.000
_cell.angle_alpha   90.00
_cell.angle_beta   90.00
_cell.angle_gamma   90.00
#
_symmetry.space_group_name_H-M   'P 1'
#
loop_
_entity.id
_entity.type
_entity.pdbx_description
1 polymer ?
#
loop_
_entity_poly.entity_id
_entity_poly.type
_entity_poly.pdbx_seq_one_letter_code
_entity_poly.pdbx_strand_id
1 'polypeptide(L)'
;MQLGALSNEAERAVIRDWLTKDGGAKGDLNVWIDAISQETSGWPHHILSYVDPAAVDQLKADGGSMTTDGLNAVLEVGREGRKAYYRERLYGFPEEERQSLAKAFASVSLGESTTRSAIVSTLTQDIGSDKAEDLFNRAWNKGLLDERDGRYVIPIPSMQDWLVTNYTREKIKFPQKPQPIRNLNKPNPGTDLSGR
;
A
#
# COMPACT_ATOMS: atom_id res chain seq x y z
N MET A 1 -3.53 -15.19 -15.69
CA MET A 1 -2.07 -15.01 -15.54
C MET A 1 -1.89 -13.67 -14.84
N GLN A 2 -1.41 -13.63 -13.59
CA GLN A 2 -1.17 -12.36 -12.88
C GLN A 2 0.22 -11.85 -13.24
N LEU A 3 0.33 -10.57 -13.55
CA LEU A 3 1.61 -9.93 -13.80
C LEU A 3 2.32 -9.69 -12.46
N GLY A 4 3.59 -10.09 -12.38
CA GLY A 4 4.45 -9.72 -11.25
C GLY A 4 4.75 -8.22 -11.23
N ALA A 5 5.46 -7.77 -10.20
CA ALA A 5 5.90 -6.39 -10.12
C ALA A 5 6.79 -6.01 -11.32
N LEU A 6 6.55 -4.84 -11.88
CA LEU A 6 7.41 -4.24 -12.91
C LEU A 6 8.74 -3.83 -12.30
N SER A 7 9.77 -3.74 -13.15
CA SER A 7 11.00 -3.04 -12.79
C SER A 7 10.72 -1.55 -12.55
N ASN A 8 11.53 -0.89 -11.72
CA ASN A 8 11.40 0.54 -11.44
C ASN A 8 11.38 1.38 -12.73
N GLU A 9 12.21 1.02 -13.71
CA GLU A 9 12.24 1.73 -15.00
C GLU A 9 10.93 1.56 -15.79
N ALA A 10 10.39 0.35 -15.83
CA ALA A 10 9.13 0.07 -16.52
C ALA A 10 7.94 0.72 -15.83
N GLU A 11 7.87 0.68 -14.50
CA GLU A 11 6.83 1.37 -13.73
C GLU A 11 6.84 2.88 -14.02
N ARG A 12 8.02 3.52 -13.89
CA ARG A 12 8.17 4.96 -14.12
C ARG A 12 7.81 5.34 -15.55
N ALA A 13 8.14 4.49 -16.53
CA ALA A 13 7.78 4.71 -17.92
C ALA A 13 6.27 4.70 -18.13
N VAL A 14 5.54 3.75 -17.53
CA VAL A 14 4.07 3.68 -17.60
C VAL A 14 3.42 4.91 -16.96
N ILE A 15 3.85 5.28 -15.75
CA ILE A 15 3.30 6.46 -15.05
C ILE A 15 3.58 7.73 -15.85
N ARG A 16 4.78 7.88 -16.41
CA ARG A 16 5.15 9.02 -17.27
C ARG A 16 4.26 9.11 -18.50
N ASP A 17 4.05 7.99 -19.18
CA ASP A 17 3.27 7.95 -20.42
C ASP A 17 1.83 8.41 -20.16
N TRP A 18 1.23 7.90 -19.08
CA TRP A 18 -0.09 8.28 -18.63
C TRP A 18 -0.19 9.78 -18.27
N LEU A 19 0.73 10.29 -17.42
CA LEU A 19 0.74 11.70 -17.00
C LEU A 19 0.84 12.66 -18.19
N THR A 20 1.60 12.29 -19.22
CA THR A 20 1.87 13.15 -20.38
C THR A 20 0.82 13.04 -21.48
N LYS A 21 0.34 11.84 -21.83
CA LYS A 21 -0.60 11.61 -22.94
C LYS A 21 -2.05 11.79 -22.54
N ASP A 22 -2.47 11.09 -21.49
CA ASP A 22 -3.89 10.99 -21.10
C ASP A 22 -4.27 12.05 -20.07
N GLY A 23 -3.35 12.33 -19.15
CA GLY A 23 -3.53 13.28 -18.05
C GLY A 23 -3.31 14.75 -18.42
N GLY A 24 -2.48 15.02 -19.45
CA GLY A 24 -2.14 16.39 -19.85
C GLY A 24 -1.45 17.19 -18.74
N ALA A 25 -0.68 16.52 -17.88
CA ALA A 25 -0.12 17.10 -16.67
C ALA A 25 0.94 18.18 -16.99
N LYS A 26 0.94 19.27 -16.23
CA LYS A 26 1.83 20.44 -16.35
C LYS A 26 2.52 20.68 -15.02
N GLY A 27 3.85 20.77 -15.02
CA GLY A 27 4.68 20.99 -13.83
C GLY A 27 5.82 19.98 -13.71
N ASP A 28 6.32 19.76 -12.49
CA ASP A 28 7.40 18.80 -12.25
C ASP A 28 6.88 17.36 -12.24
N LEU A 29 7.06 16.72 -13.40
CA LEU A 29 6.62 15.37 -13.67
C LEU A 29 7.31 14.32 -12.80
N ASN A 30 8.55 14.57 -12.35
CA ASN A 30 9.30 13.60 -11.56
C ASN A 30 8.75 13.45 -10.15
N VAL A 31 8.29 14.53 -9.52
CA VAL A 31 7.68 14.50 -8.18
C VAL A 31 6.42 13.61 -8.17
N TRP A 32 5.61 13.71 -9.22
CA TRP A 32 4.39 12.91 -9.37
C TRP A 32 4.71 11.44 -9.65
N ILE A 33 5.66 11.16 -10.55
CA ILE A 33 6.12 9.79 -10.80
C ILE A 33 6.64 9.17 -9.49
N ASP A 34 7.47 9.89 -8.73
CA ASP A 34 8.05 9.40 -7.49
C ASP A 34 6.95 9.09 -6.45
N ALA A 35 5.98 10.00 -6.29
CA ALA A 35 4.88 9.82 -5.35
C ALA A 35 3.98 8.63 -5.71
N ILE A 36 3.63 8.47 -6.99
CA ILE A 36 2.82 7.33 -7.46
C ILE A 36 3.62 6.02 -7.35
N SER A 37 4.89 5.99 -7.78
CA SER A 37 5.78 4.83 -7.66
C SER A 37 5.91 4.32 -6.22
N GLN A 38 6.03 5.24 -5.24
CA GLN A 38 6.08 4.88 -3.82
C GLN A 38 4.80 4.14 -3.36
N GLU A 39 3.67 4.49 -3.96
CA GLU A 39 2.35 3.94 -3.64
C GLU A 39 2.09 2.63 -4.40
N THR A 40 2.66 2.44 -5.59
CA THR A 40 2.41 1.28 -6.45
C THR A 40 3.40 0.13 -6.23
N SER A 41 4.66 0.41 -5.85
CA SER A 41 5.71 -0.59 -5.62
C SER A 41 5.86 -1.59 -6.79
N GLY A 42 5.73 -1.11 -8.01
CA GLY A 42 5.83 -1.87 -9.25
C GLY A 42 4.59 -2.68 -9.62
N TRP A 43 3.55 -2.77 -8.78
CA TRP A 43 2.41 -3.65 -9.04
C TRP A 43 1.50 -3.09 -10.15
N PRO A 44 1.34 -3.80 -11.30
CA PRO A 44 0.56 -3.29 -12.43
C PRO A 44 -0.86 -2.89 -12.08
N HIS A 45 -1.57 -3.70 -11.28
CA HIS A 45 -2.94 -3.38 -10.85
C HIS A 45 -3.02 -2.13 -9.97
N HIS A 46 -1.95 -1.80 -9.24
CA HIS A 46 -1.91 -0.56 -8.48
C HIS A 46 -1.68 0.62 -9.40
N ILE A 47 -0.76 0.51 -10.36
CA ILE A 47 -0.54 1.54 -11.38
C ILE A 47 -1.85 1.80 -12.12
N LEU A 48 -2.60 0.74 -12.48
CA LEU A 48 -3.92 0.86 -13.10
C LEU A 48 -4.93 1.65 -12.24
N SER A 49 -4.83 1.59 -10.92
CA SER A 49 -5.72 2.37 -10.03
C SER A 49 -5.46 3.87 -10.12
N TYR A 50 -4.26 4.29 -10.54
CA TYR A 50 -3.89 5.69 -10.72
C TYR A 50 -4.09 6.18 -12.16
N VAL A 51 -4.25 5.28 -13.13
CA VAL A 51 -4.51 5.63 -14.54
C VAL A 51 -5.98 5.51 -14.94
N ASP A 52 -6.85 5.12 -13.99
CA ASP A 52 -8.30 4.97 -14.18
C ASP A 52 -8.97 6.34 -14.50
N PRO A 53 -10.02 6.37 -15.34
CA PRO A 53 -10.87 7.53 -15.57
C PRO A 53 -11.10 8.46 -14.37
N ALA A 54 -11.38 7.95 -13.17
CA ALA A 54 -11.62 8.80 -12.00
C ALA A 54 -10.38 9.64 -11.58
N ALA A 55 -9.19 9.05 -11.65
CA ALA A 55 -7.94 9.76 -11.35
C ALA A 55 -7.58 10.76 -12.46
N VAL A 56 -7.90 10.41 -13.71
CA VAL A 56 -7.75 11.28 -14.88
C VAL A 56 -8.69 12.49 -14.81
N ASP A 57 -9.94 12.29 -14.42
CA ASP A 57 -10.93 13.36 -14.29
C ASP A 57 -10.56 14.32 -13.18
N GLN A 58 -10.00 13.81 -12.07
CA GLN A 58 -9.48 14.65 -10.99
C GLN A 58 -8.31 15.53 -11.47
N LEU A 59 -7.37 14.96 -12.22
CA LEU A 59 -6.25 15.73 -12.79
C LEU A 59 -6.72 16.80 -13.80
N LYS A 60 -7.75 16.49 -14.59
CA LYS A 60 -8.35 17.44 -15.54
C LYS A 60 -9.13 18.55 -14.86
N ALA A 61 -9.81 18.26 -13.75
CA ALA A 61 -10.53 19.27 -12.96
C ALA A 61 -9.60 20.39 -12.46
N ASP A 62 -8.35 20.05 -12.16
CA ASP A 62 -7.30 21.00 -11.76
C ASP A 62 -6.52 21.60 -12.95
N GLY A 63 -7.04 21.47 -14.18
CA GLY A 63 -6.42 21.98 -15.41
C GLY A 63 -5.10 21.30 -15.78
N GLY A 64 -4.85 20.10 -15.26
CA GLY A 64 -3.59 19.37 -15.37
C GLY A 64 -2.47 19.96 -14.51
N SER A 65 -2.75 20.93 -13.64
CA SER A 65 -1.72 21.58 -12.83
C SER A 65 -1.22 20.65 -11.72
N MET A 66 0.08 20.39 -11.69
CA MET A 66 0.73 19.53 -10.71
C MET A 66 0.95 20.24 -9.37
N THR A 67 -0.13 20.55 -8.64
CA THR A 67 -0.08 21.09 -7.28
C THR A 67 -0.02 19.97 -6.24
N THR A 68 0.40 20.29 -5.01
CA THR A 68 0.37 19.33 -3.89
C THR A 68 -1.03 18.81 -3.59
N ASP A 69 -2.04 19.69 -3.67
CA ASP A 69 -3.44 19.32 -3.40
C ASP A 69 -4.00 18.42 -4.51
N GLY A 70 -3.71 18.75 -5.78
CA GLY A 70 -4.07 17.91 -6.92
C GLY A 70 -3.39 16.54 -6.86
N LEU A 71 -2.11 16.49 -6.46
CA LEU A 71 -1.39 15.23 -6.25
C LEU A 71 -2.06 14.40 -5.16
N ASN A 72 -2.39 15.01 -4.00
CA ASN A 72 -3.05 14.31 -2.92
C ASN A 72 -4.44 13.77 -3.32
N ALA A 73 -5.20 14.53 -4.11
CA ALA A 73 -6.51 14.11 -4.60
C ALA A 73 -6.39 12.89 -5.55
N VAL A 74 -5.46 12.93 -6.52
CA VAL A 74 -5.17 11.79 -7.41
C VAL A 74 -4.67 10.57 -6.62
N LEU A 75 -3.79 10.79 -5.64
CA LEU A 75 -3.30 9.73 -4.77
C LEU A 75 -4.43 9.08 -3.97
N GLU A 76 -5.41 9.87 -3.50
CA GLU A 76 -6.55 9.36 -2.75
C GLU A 76 -7.49 8.53 -3.62
N VAL A 77 -7.77 8.98 -4.85
CA VAL A 77 -8.59 8.21 -5.80
C VAL A 77 -7.94 6.86 -6.10
N GLY A 78 -6.62 6.83 -6.37
CA GLY A 78 -5.94 5.56 -6.62
C GLY A 78 -5.81 4.68 -5.37
N ARG A 79 -5.71 5.25 -4.17
CA ARG A 79 -5.83 4.50 -2.90
C ARG A 79 -7.17 3.77 -2.82
N GLU A 80 -8.27 4.44 -3.13
CA GLU A 80 -9.61 3.83 -3.14
C GLU A 80 -9.75 2.76 -4.22
N GLY A 81 -9.22 2.99 -5.41
CA GLY A 81 -9.17 2.00 -6.49
C GLY A 81 -8.47 0.70 -6.06
N ARG A 82 -7.31 0.80 -5.39
CA ARG A 82 -6.60 -0.37 -4.84
C ARG A 82 -7.39 -1.09 -3.75
N LYS A 83 -8.11 -0.37 -2.89
CA LYS A 83 -8.96 -0.99 -1.87
C LYS A 83 -10.06 -1.84 -2.50
N ALA A 84 -10.62 -1.42 -3.64
CA ALA A 84 -11.58 -2.24 -4.39
C ALA A 84 -10.93 -3.57 -4.85
N TYR A 85 -9.73 -3.52 -5.40
CA TYR A 85 -8.96 -4.70 -5.78
C TYR A 85 -8.63 -5.62 -4.58
N TYR A 86 -8.27 -5.06 -3.43
CA TYR A 86 -8.05 -5.86 -2.21
C TYR A 86 -9.33 -6.55 -1.73
N ARG A 87 -10.46 -5.84 -1.76
CA ARG A 87 -11.78 -6.38 -1.40
C ARG A 87 -12.16 -7.55 -2.32
N GLU A 88 -11.89 -7.44 -3.62
CA GLU A 88 -12.13 -8.52 -4.58
C GLU A 88 -11.27 -9.76 -4.26
N ARG A 89 -10.00 -9.58 -3.91
CA ARG A 89 -9.13 -10.68 -3.46
C ARG A 89 -9.59 -11.33 -2.14
N LEU A 90 -10.32 -10.61 -1.29
CA LEU A 90 -10.96 -11.19 -0.10
C LEU A 90 -12.41 -11.62 -0.31
N TYR A 91 -12.95 -11.50 -1.54
CA TYR A 91 -14.32 -11.93 -1.82
C TYR A 91 -14.47 -13.43 -1.59
N GLY A 92 -15.53 -13.82 -0.89
CA GLY A 92 -15.81 -15.22 -0.53
C GLY A 92 -15.17 -15.69 0.78
N PHE A 93 -14.31 -14.89 1.44
CA PHE A 93 -13.90 -15.15 2.82
C PHE A 93 -14.89 -14.47 3.79
N PRO A 94 -15.53 -15.19 4.72
CA PRO A 94 -16.27 -14.58 5.83
C PRO A 94 -15.40 -13.65 6.68
N GLU A 95 -16.04 -12.74 7.42
CA GLU A 95 -15.31 -11.75 8.24
C GLU A 95 -14.36 -12.41 9.26
N GLU A 96 -14.80 -13.48 9.92
CA GLU A 96 -13.97 -14.23 10.89
C GLU A 96 -12.68 -14.77 10.25
N GLU A 97 -12.77 -15.31 9.03
CA GLU A 97 -11.59 -15.82 8.32
C GLU A 97 -10.64 -14.68 7.93
N ARG A 98 -11.17 -13.52 7.53
CA ARG A 98 -10.35 -12.33 7.24
C ARG A 98 -9.61 -11.86 8.50
N GLN A 99 -10.26 -11.93 9.66
CA GLN A 99 -9.63 -11.58 10.94
C GLN A 99 -8.53 -12.57 11.31
N SER A 100 -8.75 -13.87 11.13
CA SER A 100 -7.72 -14.88 11.38
C SER A 100 -6.54 -14.75 10.43
N LEU A 101 -6.79 -14.48 9.14
CA LEU A 101 -5.73 -14.16 8.17
C LEU A 101 -4.95 -12.90 8.56
N ALA A 102 -5.65 -11.83 8.99
CA ALA A 102 -5.01 -10.60 9.44
C ALA A 102 -4.08 -10.84 10.65
N LYS A 103 -4.54 -11.59 11.64
CA LYS A 103 -3.72 -11.98 12.81
C LYS A 103 -2.48 -12.78 12.43
N ALA A 104 -2.60 -13.71 11.48
CA ALA A 104 -1.47 -14.53 11.02
C ALA A 104 -0.33 -13.68 10.38
N PHE A 105 -0.64 -12.47 9.90
CA PHE A 105 0.33 -11.55 9.31
C PHE A 105 0.60 -10.28 10.14
N ALA A 106 -0.05 -10.13 11.29
CA ALA A 106 0.07 -8.94 12.15
C ALA A 106 1.50 -8.72 12.68
N SER A 107 2.25 -9.79 12.93
CA SER A 107 3.64 -9.75 13.40
C SER A 107 4.68 -9.93 12.29
N VAL A 108 4.24 -10.19 11.05
CA VAL A 108 5.12 -10.33 9.89
C VAL A 108 5.39 -8.93 9.34
N SER A 109 6.66 -8.56 9.18
CA SER A 109 7.00 -7.27 8.56
C SER A 109 6.50 -7.21 7.10
N LEU A 110 6.20 -6.00 6.62
CA LEU A 110 5.64 -5.82 5.28
C LEU A 110 6.58 -6.36 4.21
N GLY A 111 6.08 -7.25 3.35
CA GLY A 111 6.85 -7.86 2.26
C GLY A 111 7.74 -9.03 2.67
N GLU A 112 7.86 -9.33 3.98
CA GLU A 112 8.58 -10.49 4.48
C GLU A 112 7.73 -11.76 4.39
N SER A 113 8.40 -12.91 4.22
CA SER A 113 7.73 -14.21 4.16
C SER A 113 7.74 -14.92 5.50
N THR A 114 6.73 -15.75 5.77
CA THR A 114 6.60 -16.59 6.96
C THR A 114 6.39 -18.06 6.59
N THR A 115 6.55 -18.99 7.53
CA THR A 115 6.36 -20.42 7.22
C THR A 115 4.89 -20.80 7.21
N ARG A 116 4.54 -21.82 6.41
CA ARG A 116 3.21 -22.44 6.45
C ARG A 116 2.80 -22.85 7.87
N SER A 117 3.73 -23.46 8.61
CA SER A 117 3.49 -23.90 9.98
C SER A 117 3.12 -22.75 10.91
N ALA A 118 3.75 -21.58 10.78
CA ALA A 118 3.41 -20.40 11.56
C ALA A 118 2.00 -19.90 11.22
N ILE A 119 1.67 -19.78 9.94
CA ILE A 119 0.35 -19.34 9.49
C ILE A 119 -0.73 -20.30 10.00
N VAL A 120 -0.62 -21.59 9.68
CA VAL A 120 -1.61 -22.61 10.06
C VAL A 120 -1.74 -22.72 11.58
N SER A 121 -0.65 -22.61 12.33
CA SER A 121 -0.70 -22.59 13.80
C SER A 121 -1.53 -21.41 14.32
N THR A 122 -1.33 -20.20 13.80
CA THR A 122 -2.14 -19.04 14.21
C THR A 122 -3.60 -19.20 13.81
N LEU A 123 -3.89 -19.66 12.59
CA LEU A 123 -5.26 -19.93 12.15
C LEU A 123 -5.93 -21.00 13.02
N THR A 124 -5.21 -22.06 13.39
CA THR A 124 -5.74 -23.17 14.20
C THR A 124 -6.19 -22.71 15.58
N GLN A 125 -5.48 -21.75 16.19
CA GLN A 125 -5.85 -21.17 17.49
C GLN A 125 -7.19 -20.44 17.44
N ASP A 126 -7.56 -19.87 16.29
CA ASP A 126 -8.80 -19.11 16.13
C ASP A 126 -9.98 -19.98 15.64
N ILE A 127 -9.77 -20.85 14.65
CA ILE A 127 -10.86 -21.53 13.91
C ILE A 127 -10.77 -23.06 13.90
N GLY A 128 -9.75 -23.65 14.53
CA GLY A 128 -9.51 -25.10 14.56
C GLY A 128 -8.75 -25.63 13.34
N SER A 129 -8.15 -26.82 13.49
CA SER A 129 -7.17 -27.37 12.53
C SER A 129 -7.73 -27.56 11.13
N ASP A 130 -8.89 -28.20 10.99
CA ASP A 130 -9.46 -28.52 9.68
C ASP A 130 -9.80 -27.25 8.88
N LYS A 131 -10.38 -26.25 9.56
CA LYS A 131 -10.71 -24.96 8.94
C LYS A 131 -9.45 -24.13 8.66
N ALA A 132 -8.42 -24.21 9.50
CA ALA A 132 -7.16 -23.51 9.29
C ALA A 132 -6.44 -23.99 8.02
N GLU A 133 -6.41 -25.30 7.80
CA GLU A 133 -5.85 -25.91 6.60
C GLU A 133 -6.63 -25.54 5.34
N ASP A 134 -7.96 -25.63 5.39
CA ASP A 134 -8.83 -25.19 4.29
C ASP A 134 -8.64 -23.70 3.97
N LEU A 135 -8.64 -22.83 4.98
CA LEU A 135 -8.46 -21.39 4.82
C LEU A 135 -7.09 -21.06 4.21
N PHE A 136 -6.03 -21.70 4.67
CA PHE A 136 -4.69 -21.54 4.09
C PHE A 136 -4.69 -21.91 2.60
N ASN A 137 -5.23 -23.07 2.25
CA ASN A 137 -5.27 -23.54 0.86
C ASN A 137 -6.12 -22.62 -0.02
N ARG A 138 -7.27 -22.13 0.47
CA ARG A 138 -8.09 -21.15 -0.26
C ARG A 138 -7.37 -19.82 -0.46
N ALA A 139 -6.69 -19.31 0.56
CA ALA A 139 -5.91 -18.08 0.47
C ALA A 139 -4.77 -18.21 -0.55
N TRP A 140 -4.05 -19.33 -0.54
CA TRP A 140 -3.01 -19.61 -1.52
C TRP A 140 -3.55 -19.78 -2.94
N ASN A 141 -4.57 -20.61 -3.14
CA ASN A 141 -5.15 -20.86 -4.47
C ASN A 141 -5.78 -19.60 -5.10
N LYS A 142 -6.27 -18.66 -4.29
CA LYS A 142 -6.81 -17.38 -4.78
C LYS A 142 -5.69 -16.34 -5.05
N GLY A 143 -4.44 -16.66 -4.75
CA GLY A 143 -3.29 -15.75 -4.87
C GLY A 143 -3.28 -14.65 -3.82
N LEU A 144 -4.00 -14.80 -2.70
CA LEU A 144 -3.84 -13.92 -1.55
C LEU A 144 -2.46 -14.14 -0.90
N LEU A 145 -1.99 -15.39 -0.93
CA LEU A 145 -0.65 -15.79 -0.54
C LEU A 145 0.12 -16.25 -1.77
N ASP A 146 1.40 -15.89 -1.84
CA ASP A 146 2.36 -16.43 -2.80
C ASP A 146 3.43 -17.22 -2.05
N GLU A 147 3.86 -18.34 -2.65
CA GLU A 147 4.99 -19.12 -2.16
C GLU A 147 6.30 -18.59 -2.75
N ARG A 148 7.30 -18.39 -1.89
CA ARG A 148 8.67 -17.98 -2.22
C ARG A 148 9.64 -18.80 -1.37
N ASP A 149 10.43 -19.64 -2.01
CA ASP A 149 11.45 -20.48 -1.35
C ASP A 149 10.90 -21.29 -0.16
N GLY A 150 9.72 -21.90 -0.31
CA GLY A 150 9.04 -22.70 0.73
C GLY A 150 8.42 -21.88 1.87
N ARG A 151 8.37 -20.55 1.72
CA ARG A 151 7.73 -19.61 2.65
C ARG A 151 6.60 -18.88 1.94
N TYR A 152 5.70 -18.27 2.70
CA TYR A 152 4.50 -17.64 2.19
C TYR A 152 4.46 -16.16 2.56
N VAL A 153 3.99 -15.34 1.63
CA VAL A 153 3.91 -13.89 1.77
C VAL A 153 2.59 -13.40 1.18
N ILE A 154 2.04 -12.31 1.72
CA ILE A 154 1.05 -11.52 0.97
C ILE A 154 1.85 -10.70 -0.05
N PRO A 155 1.78 -11.01 -1.35
CA PRO A 155 2.76 -10.52 -2.32
C PRO A 155 2.72 -9.00 -2.49
N ILE A 156 1.62 -8.38 -2.08
CA ILE A 156 1.35 -6.95 -2.16
C ILE A 156 1.47 -6.34 -0.74
N PRO A 157 2.57 -5.65 -0.39
CA PRO A 157 2.78 -5.12 0.96
C PRO A 157 1.67 -4.18 1.46
N SER A 158 1.16 -3.29 0.60
CA SER A 158 0.04 -2.40 0.95
C SER A 158 -1.28 -3.14 1.17
N MET A 159 -1.45 -4.33 0.60
CA MET A 159 -2.60 -5.19 0.88
C MET A 159 -2.46 -5.86 2.25
N GLN A 160 -1.26 -6.30 2.63
CA GLN A 160 -0.97 -6.81 3.97
C GLN A 160 -1.29 -5.75 5.02
N ASP A 161 -0.75 -4.54 4.85
CA ASP A 161 -1.01 -3.40 5.74
C ASP A 161 -2.51 -3.10 5.86
N TRP A 162 -3.20 -3.05 4.72
CA TRP A 162 -4.65 -2.85 4.69
C TRP A 162 -5.43 -3.96 5.38
N LEU A 163 -5.10 -5.24 5.12
CA LEU A 163 -5.74 -6.40 5.75
C LEU A 163 -5.56 -6.34 7.28
N VAL A 164 -4.31 -6.16 7.74
CA VAL A 164 -3.97 -6.09 9.16
C VAL A 164 -4.69 -4.91 9.83
N THR A 165 -4.65 -3.72 9.24
CA THR A 165 -5.29 -2.51 9.79
C THR A 165 -6.81 -2.63 9.90
N ASN A 166 -7.48 -3.25 8.92
CA ASN A 166 -8.94 -3.31 8.90
C ASN A 166 -9.52 -4.50 9.68
N TYR A 167 -8.77 -5.59 9.83
CA TYR A 167 -9.31 -6.84 10.36
C TYR A 167 -8.59 -7.35 11.62
N THR A 168 -7.50 -6.72 12.05
CA THR A 168 -6.98 -6.99 13.40
C THR A 168 -7.76 -6.11 14.37
N ARG A 169 -8.75 -6.70 15.06
CA ARG A 169 -9.59 -5.99 16.06
C ARG A 169 -8.79 -5.39 17.22
N GLU A 170 -7.54 -5.82 17.38
CA GLU A 170 -6.59 -5.23 18.32
C GLU A 170 -5.87 -4.06 17.64
N LYS A 171 -5.92 -2.87 18.26
CA LYS A 171 -5.05 -1.76 17.87
C LYS A 171 -3.60 -2.20 18.04
N ILE A 172 -2.99 -2.74 16.99
CA ILE A 172 -1.55 -2.93 16.94
C ILE A 172 -0.93 -1.55 17.13
N LYS A 173 -0.31 -1.35 18.29
CA LYS A 173 0.52 -0.16 18.53
C LYS A 173 1.75 -0.32 17.64
N PHE A 174 1.66 0.16 16.40
CA PHE A 174 2.86 0.37 15.61
C PHE A 174 3.78 1.32 16.39
N PRO A 175 5.10 1.08 16.44
CA PRO A 175 6.03 2.12 16.87
C PRO A 175 5.81 3.32 15.96
N GLN A 176 5.50 4.47 16.56
CA GLN A 176 5.21 5.69 15.82
C GLN A 176 6.36 5.97 14.85
N LYS A 177 6.03 6.28 13.59
CA LYS A 177 6.99 6.87 12.64
C LYS A 177 7.74 8.01 13.35
N PRO A 178 9.07 8.12 13.20
CA PRO A 178 9.79 9.28 13.71
C PRO A 178 9.13 10.54 13.15
N GLN A 179 8.78 11.46 14.05
CA GLN A 179 8.20 12.73 13.65
C GLN A 179 9.17 13.47 12.71
N PRO A 180 8.68 14.18 11.69
CA PRO A 180 9.53 15.02 10.88
C PRO A 180 10.28 16.01 11.78
N ILE A 181 11.60 16.04 11.62
CA ILE A 181 12.49 16.99 12.31
C ILE A 181 11.92 18.39 12.06
N ARG A 182 11.37 19.02 13.11
CA ARG A 182 11.05 20.44 13.08
C ARG A 182 12.36 21.17 12.86
N ASN A 183 12.52 21.74 11.66
CA ASN A 183 13.64 22.60 11.33
C ASN A 183 13.77 23.71 12.39
N LEU A 184 14.90 23.68 13.09
CA LEU A 184 15.36 24.68 14.04
C LEU A 184 15.74 25.94 13.26
N ASN A 185 14.75 26.75 12.91
CA ASN A 185 14.97 28.15 12.52
C ASN A 185 13.88 29.00 13.15
N LYS A 186 13.97 29.15 14.48
CA LYS A 186 13.47 30.35 15.14
C LYS A 186 14.69 31.14 15.61
N PRO A 187 14.88 32.40 15.16
CA PRO A 187 15.90 33.26 15.75
C PRO A 187 15.57 33.48 17.22
N ASN A 188 16.58 33.28 18.07
CA ASN A 188 16.49 33.47 19.51
C ASN A 188 16.43 34.99 19.79
N PRO A 189 15.34 35.56 20.33
CA PRO A 189 15.29 36.98 20.65
C PRO A 189 15.91 37.16 22.03
N GLY A 190 17.20 37.44 22.09
CA GLY A 190 17.84 37.74 23.36
C GLY A 190 19.34 37.55 23.34
N THR A 191 20.07 38.51 22.78
CA THR A 191 21.37 38.87 23.34
C THR A 191 21.64 40.34 23.03
N ASP A 192 21.15 41.17 23.96
CA ASP A 192 21.69 42.50 24.21
C ASP A 192 23.10 42.32 24.79
N LEU A 193 24.10 42.88 24.11
CA LEU A 193 25.41 43.15 24.68
C LEU A 193 25.80 44.59 24.32
N SER A 194 25.11 45.53 24.95
CA SER A 194 25.71 46.79 25.32
C SER A 194 26.84 46.53 26.34
N GLY A 195 28.10 46.71 25.92
CA GLY A 195 29.24 46.50 26.82
C GLY A 195 30.62 46.69 26.22
N ARG A 196 31.04 47.95 26.15
CA ARG A 196 32.38 48.53 25.92
C ARG A 196 32.81 48.79 24.47
#